data_AF-A0A947RIH9-F1
#
_entry.id   AF-A0A947RIH9-F1
#
_cell.length_a   1.000
_cell.length_b   1.000
_cell.length_c   1.000
_cell.angle_alpha   90.00
_cell.angle_beta   90.00
_cell.angle_gamma   90.00
#
_symmetry.space_group_name_H-M   'P 1'
#
loop_
_entity.id
_entity.type
_entity.pdbx_description
1 polymer ?
#
loop_
_entity_poly.entity_id
_entity_poly.type
_entity_poly.pdbx_seq_one_letter_code
_entity_poly.pdbx_strand_id
1 'polypeptide(L)'
;MRFRTAVITLLIFVSLSAIHLFIYTQNINLKFKVRELKIQLEQIRSKNRQNGYIVAKKENLISIEQIAMRKLGMVYPEKINYIIVSQDQKQSFVGKGAQITSREPQN
;
A
#
# COMPACT_ATOMS: atom_id res chain seq x y z
N MET A 1 40.54 -54.61 -18.79
CA MET A 1 39.82 -53.41 -19.29
C MET A 1 38.36 -53.35 -18.83
N ARG A 2 37.56 -54.43 -18.94
CA ARG A 2 36.11 -54.43 -18.63
C ARG A 2 35.72 -53.96 -17.20
N PHE A 3 36.54 -54.27 -16.19
CA PHE A 3 36.28 -53.86 -14.80
C PHE A 3 36.37 -52.33 -14.61
N ARG A 4 37.36 -51.68 -15.23
CA ARG A 4 37.50 -50.22 -15.19
C ARG A 4 36.32 -49.52 -15.83
N THR A 5 35.82 -50.05 -16.95
CA THR A 5 34.63 -49.52 -17.62
C THR A 5 33.40 -49.66 -16.73
N ALA A 6 33.19 -50.81 -16.10
CA ALA A 6 32.07 -51.02 -15.18
C ALA A 6 32.08 -50.05 -13.98
N VAL A 7 33.26 -49.79 -13.39
CA VAL A 7 33.41 -48.83 -12.29
C VAL A 7 33.11 -47.40 -12.74
N ILE A 8 33.56 -46.99 -13.93
CA ILE A 8 33.25 -45.67 -14.48
C ILE A 8 31.75 -45.53 -14.74
N THR A 9 31.10 -46.53 -15.32
CA THR A 9 29.65 -46.51 -15.56
C THR A 9 28.86 -46.42 -14.24
N LEU A 10 29.29 -47.14 -13.20
CA LEU A 10 28.69 -47.04 -11.87
C LEU A 10 28.80 -45.62 -11.31
N LEU A 11 29.98 -45.01 -11.42
CA LEU A 11 30.22 -43.63 -10.99
C LEU A 11 29.30 -42.61 -11.69
N ILE A 12 29.05 -42.82 -12.99
CA ILE A 12 28.13 -41.98 -13.76
C ILE A 12 26.69 -42.12 -13.24
N PHE A 13 26.23 -43.33 -12.93
CA PHE A 13 24.88 -43.53 -12.39
C PHE A 13 24.71 -42.92 -11.00
N VAL A 14 25.74 -43.00 -10.15
CA VAL A 14 25.73 -42.40 -8.82
C VAL A 14 25.70 -40.88 -8.91
N SER A 15 26.53 -40.28 -9.78
CA SER A 15 26.54 -38.82 -9.96
C SER A 15 25.23 -38.30 -10.54
N LEU A 16 24.63 -39.03 -11.49
CA LEU A 16 23.32 -38.68 -12.06
C LEU A 16 22.22 -38.71 -11.01
N SER A 17 22.24 -39.72 -10.13
CA SER A 17 21.29 -39.85 -9.02
C SER A 17 21.44 -38.71 -8.01
N ALA A 18 22.68 -38.34 -7.69
CA ALA A 18 22.97 -37.22 -6.79
C ALA A 18 22.48 -35.88 -7.35
N ILE A 19 22.70 -35.63 -8.64
CA ILE A 19 22.22 -34.43 -9.34
C ILE A 19 20.69 -34.37 -9.32
N HIS A 20 20.03 -35.50 -9.62
CA HIS A 20 18.58 -35.57 -9.62
C HIS A 20 18.00 -35.24 -8.24
N LEU A 21 18.57 -35.79 -7.17
CA LEU A 21 18.16 -35.51 -5.80
C LEU A 21 18.40 -34.04 -5.41
N PHE A 22 19.53 -33.47 -5.82
CA PHE A 22 19.86 -32.07 -5.58
C PHE A 22 18.83 -31.12 -6.22
N ILE A 23 18.49 -31.34 -7.49
CA ILE A 23 17.49 -30.54 -8.22
C ILE A 23 16.12 -30.66 -7.54
N TYR A 24 15.73 -31.88 -7.17
CA TYR A 24 14.44 -32.13 -6.51
C TYR A 24 14.34 -31.42 -5.16
N THR A 25 15.41 -31.49 -4.37
CA THR A 25 15.50 -30.83 -3.06
C THR A 25 15.42 -29.31 -3.20
N GLN A 26 16.15 -28.72 -4.16
CA GLN A 26 16.09 -27.28 -4.43
C GLN A 26 14.69 -26.84 -4.83
N ASN A 27 14.01 -27.60 -5.70
CA ASN A 27 12.63 -27.29 -6.10
C ASN A 27 11.65 -27.32 -4.92
N ILE A 28 11.79 -28.29 -4.01
CA ILE A 28 10.97 -28.35 -2.80
C ILE A 28 11.24 -27.14 -1.91
N ASN A 29 12.50 -26.83 -1.63
CA ASN A 29 12.88 -25.69 -0.81
C ASN A 29 12.38 -24.36 -1.40
N LEU A 30 12.45 -24.22 -2.73
CA LEU A 30 11.96 -23.03 -3.41
C LEU A 30 10.44 -22.87 -3.26
N LYS A 31 9.68 -23.96 -3.39
CA LYS A 31 8.23 -23.95 -3.17
C LYS A 31 7.86 -23.58 -1.74
N PHE A 32 8.56 -24.12 -0.75
CA PHE A 32 8.34 -23.76 0.66
C PHE A 32 8.66 -22.31 0.93
N LYS A 33 9.80 -21.81 0.45
CA LYS A 33 10.21 -20.41 0.61
C LYS A 33 9.20 -19.45 -0.03
N VAL A 34 8.71 -19.75 -1.23
CA VAL A 34 7.67 -18.95 -1.88
C VAL A 34 6.37 -18.94 -1.08
N ARG A 35 5.95 -20.08 -0.54
CA ARG A 35 4.75 -20.17 0.31
C ARG A 35 4.91 -19.35 1.58
N GLU A 36 6.05 -19.47 2.25
CA GLU A 36 6.36 -18.70 3.45
C GLU A 36 6.35 -17.19 3.18
N LEU A 37 7.00 -16.74 2.10
CA LEU A 37 6.99 -15.33 1.69
C LEU A 37 5.57 -14.81 1.42
N LYS A 38 4.70 -15.62 0.80
CA LYS A 38 3.28 -15.26 0.59
C LYS A 38 2.55 -15.08 1.92
N ILE A 39 2.76 -15.99 2.87
CA ILE A 39 2.13 -15.90 4.20
C ILE A 39 2.62 -14.64 4.93
N GLN A 40 3.92 -14.36 4.92
CA GLN A 40 4.48 -13.16 5.53
C GLN A 40 3.92 -11.88 4.89
N LEU A 41 3.76 -11.86 3.56
CA LEU A 41 3.17 -10.73 2.86
C LEU A 41 1.70 -10.50 3.25
N GLU A 42 0.91 -11.56 3.37
CA GLU A 42 -0.48 -11.46 3.83
C GLU A 42 -0.58 -10.95 5.27
N GLN A 43 0.30 -11.40 6.16
CA GLN A 43 0.38 -10.90 7.53
C GLN A 43 0.70 -9.40 7.56
N ILE A 44 1.68 -8.94 6.78
CA ILE A 44 2.02 -7.52 6.68
C ILE A 44 0.85 -6.71 6.14
N ARG A 45 0.17 -7.19 5.08
CA ARG A 45 -1.00 -6.51 4.50
C ARG A 45 -2.14 -6.42 5.51
N SER A 46 -2.40 -7.49 6.26
CA SER A 46 -3.40 -7.50 7.34
C SER A 46 -3.06 -6.47 8.42
N LYS A 47 -1.81 -6.46 8.87
CA LYS A 47 -1.31 -5.51 9.87
C LYS A 47 -1.41 -4.06 9.39
N ASN A 48 -1.09 -3.79 8.13
CA ASN A 48 -1.26 -2.48 7.53
C ASN A 48 -2.73 -2.04 7.47
N ARG A 49 -3.67 -2.95 7.13
CA ARG A 49 -5.11 -2.66 7.18
C ARG A 49 -5.57 -2.32 8.59
N GLN A 50 -5.14 -3.09 9.58
CA GLN A 50 -5.46 -2.84 10.98
C GLN A 50 -4.92 -1.48 11.46
N ASN A 51 -3.67 -1.16 11.12
CA ASN A 51 -3.09 0.14 11.41
C ASN A 51 -3.84 1.27 10.71
N GLY A 52 -4.22 1.09 9.44
CA GLY A 52 -5.05 2.04 8.70
C GLY A 52 -6.40 2.30 9.38
N TYR A 53 -7.05 1.25 9.88
CA TYR A 53 -8.29 1.38 10.67
C TYR A 53 -8.05 2.15 11.98
N ILE A 54 -6.95 1.88 12.70
CA ILE A 54 -6.61 2.60 13.93
C ILE A 54 -6.36 4.08 13.66
N VAL A 55 -5.61 4.40 12.61
CA VAL A 55 -5.36 5.79 12.18
C VAL A 55 -6.67 6.46 11.79
N ALA A 56 -7.49 5.85 10.93
CA ALA A 56 -8.79 6.39 10.54
C ALA A 56 -9.74 6.60 11.74
N LYS A 57 -9.66 5.73 12.76
CA LYS A 57 -10.41 5.90 14.01
C LYS A 57 -9.91 7.08 14.84
N LYS A 58 -8.60 7.33 14.87
CA LYS A 58 -7.99 8.48 15.55
C LYS A 58 -8.20 9.80 14.80
N GLU A 59 -8.15 9.75 13.48
CA GLU A 59 -8.38 10.88 12.58
C GLU A 59 -9.86 11.06 12.22
N ASN A 60 -10.76 10.32 12.87
CA ASN A 60 -12.18 10.43 12.62
C ASN A 60 -12.60 11.90 12.83
N LEU A 61 -13.12 12.53 11.78
CA LEU A 61 -13.52 13.95 11.78
C LEU A 61 -14.39 14.28 12.99
N ILE A 62 -15.28 13.38 13.40
CA ILE A 62 -16.16 13.57 14.56
C ILE A 62 -15.34 13.74 15.85
N SER A 63 -14.28 12.94 16.02
CA SER A 63 -13.41 13.07 17.20
C SER A 63 -12.55 14.33 17.14
N ILE A 64 -12.08 14.73 15.95
CA ILE A 64 -11.35 15.98 15.75
C ILE A 64 -12.24 17.18 16.04
N GLU A 65 -13.47 17.20 15.52
CA GLU A 65 -14.48 18.23 15.76
C GLU A 65 -14.82 18.32 17.25
N GLN A 66 -15.08 17.20 17.92
CA GLN A 66 -15.36 17.20 19.37
C GLN A 66 -14.19 17.71 20.21
N ILE A 67 -12.94 17.42 19.80
CA ILE A 67 -11.74 17.94 20.47
C ILE A 67 -11.60 19.44 20.18
N ALA A 68 -11.83 19.89 18.95
CA ALA A 68 -11.77 21.30 18.58
C ALA A 68 -12.83 22.14 19.31
N MET A 69 -14.07 21.64 19.40
CA MET A 69 -15.13 22.29 20.17
C MET A 69 -14.79 22.37 21.67
N ARG A 70 -14.26 21.29 22.27
CA ARG A 70 -13.93 21.27 23.70
C ARG A 70 -12.67 22.04 24.08
N LYS A 71 -11.59 21.93 23.31
CA LYS A 71 -10.28 22.51 23.67
C LYS A 71 -10.06 23.90 23.10
N LEU A 72 -10.64 24.19 21.94
CA LEU A 72 -10.41 25.45 21.22
C LEU A 72 -11.65 26.35 21.24
N GLY A 73 -12.74 25.93 21.91
CA GLY A 73 -13.97 26.70 22.00
C GLY A 73 -14.63 26.95 20.63
N MET A 74 -14.32 26.13 19.62
CA MET A 74 -14.88 26.30 18.28
C MET A 74 -16.37 25.96 18.28
N VAL A 75 -17.15 26.76 17.57
CA VAL A 75 -18.59 26.53 17.34
C VAL A 75 -18.77 25.95 15.95
N TYR A 76 -19.58 24.90 15.83
CA TYR A 76 -19.87 24.30 14.53
C TYR A 76 -20.73 25.27 13.70
N PRO A 77 -20.35 25.59 12.44
CA PRO A 77 -21.11 26.52 11.62
C PRO A 77 -22.48 25.94 11.25
N GLU A 78 -23.55 26.71 11.44
CA GLU A 78 -24.93 26.30 11.13
C GLU A 78 -25.19 26.14 9.62
N LYS A 79 -24.36 26.77 8.78
CA LYS A 79 -24.46 26.72 7.32
C LYS A 79 -23.08 26.49 6.72
N ILE A 80 -22.94 25.42 5.94
CA ILE A 80 -21.73 25.12 5.17
C ILE A 80 -22.05 25.36 3.69
N ASN A 81 -21.47 26.43 3.12
CA ASN A 81 -21.58 26.72 1.70
C ASN A 81 -20.42 26.04 0.94
N TYR A 82 -20.71 24.96 0.22
CA TYR A 82 -19.74 24.29 -0.62
C TYR A 82 -19.61 25.05 -1.96
N ILE A 83 -18.45 25.67 -2.19
CA ILE A 83 -18.12 26.21 -3.52
C ILE A 83 -17.67 25.04 -4.39
N ILE A 84 -18.59 24.51 -5.21
CA ILE A 84 -18.26 23.49 -6.21
C ILE A 84 -17.62 24.23 -7.40
N VAL A 85 -16.28 24.21 -7.45
CA VAL A 85 -15.55 24.75 -8.60
C VAL A 85 -15.66 23.73 -9.73
N SER A 86 -16.54 24.00 -10.72
CA SER A 86 -16.55 23.28 -11.99
C SER A 86 -15.14 23.35 -12.62
N GLN A 87 -14.64 22.21 -13.08
CA GLN A 87 -13.30 22.10 -13.67
C GLN A 87 -13.10 22.99 -14.91
N ASP A 88 -14.19 23.49 -15.51
CA ASP A 88 -14.16 24.35 -16.69
C ASP A 88 -13.68 25.79 -16.43
N GLN A 89 -13.61 26.25 -15.17
CA GLN A 89 -13.17 27.62 -14.84
C GLN A 89 -11.75 27.74 -14.26
N LYS A 90 -11.00 26.64 -14.16
CA LYS A 90 -9.64 26.66 -13.58
C LYS A 90 -8.60 27.43 -14.40
N GLN A 91 -8.90 27.86 -15.62
CA GLN A 91 -7.90 28.49 -16.50
C GLN A 91 -7.96 30.02 -16.56
N SER A 92 -8.95 30.71 -15.96
CA SER A 92 -9.06 32.16 -16.12
C SER A 92 -8.49 33.02 -14.99
N PHE A 93 -8.06 32.44 -13.86
CA PHE A 93 -7.67 33.23 -12.67
C PHE A 93 -6.17 33.24 -12.33
N VAL A 94 -5.29 32.66 -13.16
CA VAL A 94 -3.83 32.67 -12.90
C VAL A 94 -3.14 33.95 -13.41
N GLY A 95 -3.85 34.85 -14.10
CA GLY A 95 -3.21 36.02 -14.68
C GLY A 95 -4.14 37.19 -14.85
N LYS A 96 -4.38 37.92 -13.75
CA LYS A 96 -4.52 39.39 -13.72
C LYS A 96 -4.84 39.81 -12.30
N GLY A 97 -3.91 40.53 -11.68
CA GLY A 97 -4.21 41.30 -10.48
C GLY A 97 -5.42 42.20 -10.77
N ALA A 98 -6.43 42.09 -9.94
CA ALA A 98 -7.57 42.99 -10.01
C ALA A 98 -8.15 43.14 -8.60
N GLN A 99 -7.96 44.35 -8.09
CA GLN A 99 -8.74 44.95 -7.01
C GLN A 99 -10.22 44.58 -7.16
N ILE A 100 -10.87 44.24 -6.06
CA ILE A 100 -12.33 44.24 -6.02
C ILE A 100 -12.75 45.27 -4.97
N THR A 101 -13.06 46.42 -5.53
CA THR A 101 -13.73 47.56 -4.94
C THR A 101 -15.10 47.17 -4.38
N SER A 102 -15.46 47.85 -3.30
CA SER A 102 -16.77 47.85 -2.65
C SER A 102 -17.90 48.03 -3.66
N ARG A 103 -18.89 47.13 -3.63
CA ARG A 103 -20.24 47.41 -4.10
C ARG A 103 -21.27 46.76 -3.19
N GLU A 104 -21.88 47.63 -2.39
CA GLU A 104 -23.21 47.48 -1.81
C GLU A 104 -24.27 47.36 -2.93
N PRO A 105 -25.30 46.54 -2.71
CA PRO A 105 -26.65 46.90 -3.13
C PRO A 105 -27.59 46.74 -1.92
N GLN A 106 -28.13 47.84 -1.37
CA GLN A 106 -29.39 48.50 -1.75
C GLN A 106 -30.55 47.55 -2.12
N ASN A 107 -31.53 47.56 -1.20
CA ASN A 107 -32.92 47.09 -1.21
C ASN A 107 -33.20 45.58 -1.18
#